data_AF-A0A7C8AM80-F1
#
_entry.id   AF-A0A7C8AM80-F1
#
_cell.length_a   1.000
_cell.length_b   1.000
_cell.length_c   1.000
_cell.angle_alpha   90.00
_cell.angle_beta   90.00
_cell.angle_gamma   90.00
#
_symmetry.space_group_name_H-M   'P 1'
#
loop_
_entity.id
_entity.type
_entity.pdbx_description
1 polymer ?
#
loop_
_entity_poly.entity_id
_entity_poly.type
_entity_poly.pdbx_seq_one_letter_code
_entity_poly.pdbx_strand_id
1 'polypeptide(L)' 'MKTVSLPGSPRKQGNSSAVAKHFCNAAEDIGAAVRAFSLNELHYRGCQA' A
#
# COMPACT_ATOMS: atom_id res chain seq x y z
N MET A 1 11.71 -11.80 -4.08
CA MET A 1 10.28 -11.87 -4.47
C MET A 1 9.82 -10.53 -5.04
N LYS A 2 8.76 -10.48 -5.85
CA LYS A 2 8.16 -9.21 -6.32
C LYS A 2 6.79 -9.03 -5.66
N THR A 3 6.57 -7.90 -4.99
CA THR A 3 5.34 -7.65 -4.22
C THR A 3 4.74 -6.31 -4.62
N VAL A 4 3.43 -6.29 -4.84
CA VAL A 4 2.68 -5.06 -5.09
C VAL A 4 1.73 -4.81 -3.91
N SER A 5 1.80 -3.61 -3.34
CA SER A 5 0.88 -3.14 -2.30
C SER A 5 -0.08 -2.11 -2.90
N LEU A 6 -1.38 -2.31 -2.67
CA LEU A 6 -2.45 -1.44 -3.19
C LEU A 6 -3.32 -0.95 -2.03
N PRO A 7 -2.91 0.10 -1.28
CA PRO A 7 -3.73 0.65 -0.21
C PRO A 7 -5.05 1.20 -0.73
N GLY A 8 -6.17 0.62 -0.27
CA GLY A 8 -7.53 1.00 -0.67
C GLY A 8 -8.12 2.18 0.11
N SER A 9 -7.58 2.49 1.29
CA SER A 9 -8.06 3.60 2.11
C SER A 9 -7.77 4.95 1.44
N PRO A 10 -8.72 5.89 1.40
CA PRO A 10 -8.45 7.26 0.93
C PRO A 10 -7.60 8.05 1.93
N ARG A 11 -7.51 7.60 3.19
CA ARG A 11 -6.75 8.27 4.25
C ARG A 11 -5.27 7.88 4.18
N LYS A 12 -4.42 8.77 3.67
CA LYS A 12 -2.97 8.54 3.53
C LYS A 12 -2.24 8.24 4.84
N GLN A 13 -2.74 8.77 5.97
CA GLN A 13 -2.14 8.59 7.30
C GLN A 13 -3.05 7.80 8.27
N GLY A 14 -3.91 6.93 7.74
CA GLY A 14 -4.79 6.09 8.56
C GLY A 14 -4.12 4.79 9.02
N ASN A 15 -4.79 4.07 9.93
CA ASN A 15 -4.31 2.79 10.48
C ASN A 15 -3.97 1.77 9.38
N SER A 16 -4.82 1.64 8.36
CA SER A 16 -4.57 0.72 7.24
C SER A 16 -3.29 1.05 6.48
N SER A 17 -2.98 2.35 6.30
CA SER A 17 -1.76 2.80 5.63
C SER A 17 -0.52 2.51 6.48
N ALA A 18 -0.62 2.64 7.80
CA ALA A 18 0.45 2.27 8.73
C ALA A 18 0.75 0.76 8.69
N VAL A 19 -0.29 -0.09 8.71
CA VAL A 19 -0.14 -1.55 8.61
C VAL A 19 0.46 -1.95 7.27
N ALA A 20 -0.07 -1.42 6.16
CA ALA A 20 0.46 -1.71 4.83
C ALA A 20 1.93 -1.32 4.70
N LYS A 21 2.33 -0.15 5.25
CA LYS A 21 3.72 0.29 5.28
C LYS A 21 4.61 -0.64 6.10
N HIS A 22 4.17 -1.04 7.30
CA HIS A 22 4.96 -1.94 8.13
C HIS A 22 5.20 -3.29 7.45
N PHE A 23 4.17 -3.85 6.81
CA PHE A 23 4.31 -5.07 6.02
C PHE A 23 5.29 -4.90 4.85
N CYS A 24 5.18 -3.80 4.09
CA CYS A 24 6.07 -3.53 2.97
C CYS A 24 7.53 -3.45 3.42
N ASN A 25 7.80 -2.72 4.52
CA ASN A 25 9.15 -2.62 5.08
C ASN A 25 9.71 -4.01 5.46
N ALA A 26 8.93 -4.82 6.18
CA ALA A 26 9.36 -6.16 6.56
C ALA A 26 9.60 -7.08 5.34
N ALA A 27 8.83 -6.90 4.26
CA ALA A 27 9.04 -7.62 3.02
C ALA A 27 10.32 -7.17 2.29
N GLU A 28 10.61 -5.87 2.28
CA GLU A 28 11.85 -5.31 1.74
C GLU A 28 13.08 -5.82 2.54
N ASP A 29 12.98 -5.88 3.86
CA ASP A 29 14.05 -6.36 4.76
C ASP A 29 14.49 -7.80 4.47
N ILE A 30 13.57 -8.65 3.94
CA ILE A 30 13.88 -10.03 3.52
C ILE A 30 14.18 -10.15 2.02
N GLY A 31 14.43 -9.04 1.33
CA GLY A 31 14.84 -9.00 -0.07
C GLY A 31 13.70 -9.03 -1.10
N ALA A 32 12.48 -8.63 -0.73
CA ALA A 32 11.43 -8.40 -1.71
C ALA A 32 11.59 -7.06 -2.42
N ALA A 33 11.38 -7.04 -3.73
CA ALA A 33 11.18 -5.81 -4.48
C ALA A 33 9.71 -5.39 -4.35
N VAL A 34 9.46 -4.40 -3.50
CA VAL A 34 8.11 -3.90 -3.23
C VAL A 34 7.81 -2.66 -4.08
N ARG A 35 6.57 -2.59 -4.59
CA ARG A 35 6.00 -1.36 -5.16
C ARG A 35 4.65 -1.08 -4.54
N ALA A 36 4.44 0.14 -4.06
CA ALA A 36 3.17 0.56 -3.51
C ALA A 36 2.47 1.56 -4.43
N PHE A 37 1.18 1.37 -4.67
CA PHE A 37 0.33 2.29 -5.43
C PHE A 37 -0.91 2.61 -4.61
N SER A 38 -1.19 3.88 -4.34
CA SER A 38 -2.43 4.26 -3.65
C SER A 38 -3.61 4.05 -4.61
N LEU A 39 -4.59 3.19 -4.26
CA LEU A 39 -5.74 2.92 -5.13
C LEU A 39 -6.48 4.20 -5.52
N ASN A 40 -6.60 5.14 -4.57
CA ASN A 40 -7.31 6.40 -4.76
C ASN A 40 -6.55 7.44 -5.60
N GLU A 41 -5.29 7.17 -5.96
CA GLU A 41 -4.50 7.98 -6.89
C GLU A 41 -4.54 7.41 -8.32
N LEU A 42 -5.07 6.20 -8.50
CA LEU A 42 -5.29 5.60 -9.82
C LEU A 42 -6.57 6.13 -10.46
N HIS A 43 -6.69 6.00 -11.78
CA HIS A 43 -7.91 6.38 -12.51
C HIS A 43 -9.13 5.57 -12.08
N TYR A 44 -8.95 4.29 -11.75
CA TYR A 44 -10.04 3.40 -11.32
C TYR A 44 -10.63 3.83 -9.97
N ARG A 45 -9.78 4.28 -9.04
CA ARG A 45 -10.12 4.68 -7.67
C ARG A 45 -10.76 3.55 -6.84
N GLY A 46 -10.93 3.80 -5.55
CA GLY A 46 -11.70 2.94 -4.65
C GLY A 46 -13.07 3.54 -4.35
N CYS A 47 -13.88 2.84 -3.55
CA CYS A 47 -15.06 3.43 -2.94
C CYS A 47 -14.60 4.55 -1.97
N GLN A 48 -15.13 5.76 -2.17
CA GLN A 48 -14.82 6.94 -1.36
C GLN A 48 -16.12 7.37 -0.66
N ALA A 49 -16.06 7.54 0.65
CA ALA A 49 -17.13 8.10 1.47
C ALA A 49 -16.70 9.46 2.01
#